data_AF-A0A8J7UKE0-F1
#
_entry.id   AF-A0A8J7UKE0-F1
#
_cell.length_a   1.000
_cell.length_b   1.000
_cell.length_c   1.000
_cell.angle_alpha   90.00
_cell.angle_beta   90.00
_cell.angle_gamma   90.00
#
_symmetry.space_group_name_H-M   'P 1'
#
loop_
_entity.id
_entity.type
_entity.pdbx_description
1 polymer ?
#
loop_
_entity_poly.entity_id
_entity_poly.type
_entity_poly.pdbx_seq_one_letter_code
_entity_poly.pdbx_strand_id
1 'polypeptide(L)' 'MPRVRFTADFDYKPSQQVTIAYKAGTEKLVKAACAEKAIAAGKAQEIKPKAKPADGD' A
#
# COMPACT_ATOMS: atom_id res chain seq x y z
N MET A 1 8.75 -7.87 -3.42
CA MET A 1 8.12 -6.74 -2.69
C MET A 1 6.64 -6.74 -3.08
N PRO A 2 5.69 -6.88 -2.13
CA PRO A 2 4.27 -6.97 -2.46
C PRO A 2 3.72 -5.63 -2.94
N ARG A 3 2.79 -5.72 -3.90
CA ARG A 3 2.03 -4.57 -4.39
C ARG A 3 0.69 -4.60 -3.68
N VAL A 4 0.31 -3.48 -3.08
CA VAL A 4 -0.97 -3.35 -2.37
C VAL A 4 -1.70 -2.11 -2.85
N ARG A 5 -3.02 -2.20 -2.88
CA ARG A 5 -3.92 -1.07 -3.10
C ARG A 5 -4.46 -0.64 -1.76
N PHE A 6 -4.18 0.59 -1.37
CA PHE A 6 -4.78 1.18 -0.18
C PHE A 6 -6.23 1.53 -0.50
N THR A 7 -7.18 0.98 0.25
CA THR A 7 -8.62 1.26 0.10
C THR A 7 -9.07 2.38 1.03
N ALA A 8 -8.24 2.73 2.00
CA ALA A 8 -8.48 3.78 2.97
C ALA A 8 -7.17 4.52 3.29
N ASP A 9 -7.29 5.67 3.97
CA ASP A 9 -6.17 6.36 4.60
C ASP A 9 -5.41 5.43 5.55
N PHE A 10 -4.08 5.37 5.40
CA PHE A 10 -3.20 4.59 6.25
C PHE A 10 -1.88 5.31 6.51
N ASP A 11 -1.61 5.60 7.78
CA ASP A 11 -0.34 6.19 8.21
C ASP A 11 0.65 5.09 8.64
N TYR A 12 1.64 4.83 7.80
CA TYR A 12 2.70 3.88 8.09
C TYR A 12 3.94 4.59 8.65
N LYS A 13 4.38 4.17 9.84
CA LYS A 13 5.58 4.71 10.49
C LYS A 13 6.67 3.63 10.53
N PRO A 14 7.55 3.53 9.51
CA PRO A 14 8.66 2.58 9.54
C PRO A 14 9.73 2.95 10.57
N SER A 15 9.89 4.24 10.86
CA SER A 15 10.84 4.80 11.85
C SER A 15 10.18 5.95 12.59
N GLN A 16 10.63 6.30 13.79
CA GLN A 16 10.03 7.39 14.59
C GLN A 16 10.08 8.76 13.88
N GLN A 17 11.04 8.96 12.97
CA GLN A 17 11.20 10.20 12.20
C GLN A 17 10.41 10.21 10.88
N VAL A 18 9.80 9.09 10.48
CA VAL A 18 9.19 8.96 9.15
C VAL A 18 7.76 8.47 9.29
N THR A 19 6.81 9.28 8.81
CA THR A 19 5.40 8.90 8.65
C THR A 19 5.05 8.99 7.16
N ILE A 20 4.60 7.86 6.60
CA ILE A 20 4.15 7.76 5.22
C ILE A 20 2.64 7.66 5.26
N ALA A 21 1.96 8.74 4.88
CA ALA A 21 0.53 8.76 4.72
C ALA A 21 0.17 8.20 3.33
N TYR A 22 -0.52 7.07 3.30
CA TYR A 22 -1.12 6.51 2.09
C TYR A 22 -2.58 6.94 2.00
N LYS A 23 -2.99 7.46 0.85
CA LYS A 23 -4.39 7.81 0.59
C LYS A 23 -5.15 6.61 0.00
N ALA A 24 -6.43 6.55 0.32
CA ALA A 24 -7.37 5.64 -0.34
C ALA A 24 -7.28 5.76 -1.87
N GLY A 25 -7.29 4.63 -2.57
CA GLY A 25 -7.15 4.55 -4.03
C GLY A 25 -5.71 4.48 -4.53
N THR A 26 -4.70 4.63 -3.67
CA THR A 26 -3.29 4.62 -4.13
C THR A 26 -2.77 3.19 -4.23
N GLU A 27 -2.15 2.86 -5.36
CA GLU A 27 -1.43 1.60 -5.57
C GLU A 27 0.07 1.86 -5.44
N LYS A 28 0.69 1.29 -4.40
CA LYS A 28 2.14 1.35 -4.23
C LYS A 28 2.74 -0.01 -3.94
N LEU A 29 3.98 -0.14 -4.40
CA LEU A 29 4.83 -1.25 -4.03
C LEU A 29 5.44 -0.92 -2.66
N VAL A 30 5.05 -1.69 -1.64
CA VAL A 30 5.47 -1.46 -0.26
C VAL A 30 6.24 -2.67 0.26
N LYS A 31 6.92 -2.52 1.39
CA LYS A 31 7.55 -3.66 2.08
C LYS A 31 6.48 -4.62 2.59
N ALA A 32 6.80 -5.91 2.68
CA ALA A 32 5.89 -6.94 3.19
C ALA A 32 5.31 -6.56 4.56
N ALA A 33 6.16 -6.10 5.49
CA ALA A 33 5.70 -5.62 6.80
C ALA A 33 4.67 -4.47 6.72
N CYS A 34 4.73 -3.60 5.72
CA CYS A 34 3.73 -2.54 5.52
C CYS A 34 2.44 -3.09 4.91
N ALA A 35 2.57 -3.98 3.91
CA ALA A 35 1.44 -4.65 3.27
C ALA A 35 0.64 -5.44 4.31
N GLU A 36 1.29 -6.28 5.11
CA GLU A 36 0.65 -7.09 6.14
C GLU A 36 -0.05 -6.24 7.18
N LYS A 37 0.57 -5.15 7.66
CA LYS A 37 -0.09 -4.23 8.61
C LYS A 37 -1.30 -3.54 8.01
N ALA A 38 -1.21 -3.08 6.76
CA ALA A 38 -2.31 -2.40 6.10
C ALA A 38 -3.47 -3.35 5.77
N ILE A 39 -3.16 -4.59 5.36
CA ILE A 39 -4.14 -5.65 5.09
C ILE A 39 -4.79 -6.13 6.39
N ALA A 40 -4.01 -6.36 7.44
CA ALA A 40 -4.52 -6.76 8.76
C ALA A 40 -5.42 -5.67 9.38
N ALA A 41 -5.15 -4.40 9.08
CA ALA A 41 -6.01 -3.29 9.47
C ALA A 41 -7.26 -3.13 8.58
N GLY A 42 -7.40 -3.92 7.50
CA GLY A 42 -8.49 -3.78 6.52
C GLY A 42 -8.40 -2.50 5.66
N LYS A 43 -7.26 -1.82 5.69
CA LYS A 43 -7.01 -0.53 5.01
C LYS A 43 -6.35 -0.71 3.63
N ALA A 44 -5.89 -1.92 3.31
CA ALA A 44 -5.32 -2.25 2.00
C ALA A 44 -5.66 -3.68 1.56
N GLN A 45 -5.54 -3.93 0.26
CA GLN A 45 -5.64 -5.27 -0.33
C GLN A 45 -4.37 -5.61 -1.10
N GLU A 46 -3.89 -6.85 -0.97
CA GLU A 46 -2.82 -7.36 -1.82
C GLU A 46 -3.32 -7.51 -3.26
N ILE A 47 -2.65 -6.84 -4.18
CA ILE A 47 -2.89 -6.96 -5.61
C ILE A 47 -1.75 -7.76 -6.19
N LYS A 48 -2.05 -9.01 -6.57
CA LYS A 48 -1.13 -9.79 -7.39
C LYS A 48 -0.95 -9.05 -8.72
N PRO A 49 0.29 -8.86 -9.21
CA PRO A 49 0.51 -8.22 -10.49
C PRO A 49 -0.07 -9.12 -11.58
N LYS A 50 -1.30 -8.81 -12.02
CA LYS A 50 -1.80 -9.31 -13.30
C LYS A 50 -0.98 -8.59 -14.37
N ALA A 51 -0.37 -9.36 -15.27
CA ALA A 51 0.54 -8.82 -16.27
C ALA A 51 -0.11 -7.69 -17.10
N LYS A 52 0.44 -6.46 -16.96
CA LYS A 52 0.50 -5.34 -17.94
C LYS A 52 -0.82 -4.53 -18.17
N PRO A 53 -0.78 -3.29 -18.73
CA PRO A 53 -0.46 -1.99 -18.09
C PRO A 53 -1.50 -0.89 -18.42
N ALA A 54 -1.77 0.09 -17.54
CA ALA A 54 -2.30 1.43 -17.93
C ALA A 54 -2.69 2.22 -16.68
N ASP A 55 -2.08 3.38 -16.49
CA ASP A 55 -2.65 4.70 -16.12
C ASP A 55 -1.43 5.60 -15.81
N GLY A 56 -0.99 6.58 -16.60
CA GLY A 56 -1.66 7.32 -17.67
C GLY A 56 -2.07 8.72 -17.19
N ASP A 57 -1.10 9.61 -16.95
CA ASP A 57 -1.22 11.07 -17.13
C ASP A 57 0.19 11.68 -17.28
#